data_AF-A0A3M7LGR5-F1
#
_entry.id   AF-A0A3M7LGR5-F1
#
_cell.length_a   1.000
_cell.length_b   1.000
_cell.length_c   1.000
_cell.angle_alpha   90.00
_cell.angle_beta   90.00
_cell.angle_gamma   90.00
#
_symmetry.space_group_name_H-M   'P 1'
#
loop_
_entity.id
_entity.type
_entity.pdbx_description
1 polymer ?
#
loop_
_entity_poly.entity_id
_entity_poly.type
_entity_poly.pdbx_seq_one_letter_code
_entity_poly.pdbx_strand_id
1 'polypeptide(L)'
;MDKKTDKRPRSRGLSNLQSAGEYLQKTVNEKNVEFSTENNIPFSFTLDRNLVLFIKELVLKQINASVENYHFNESSAVREGIKLLREISPVKQRPDEIGNPTKKGRKSTAAEGVIKVNTSFLISESDREYIYNFIYEEQKGGGRFTKEEFFVLVVKRLEQKYKMKFQEYKKRP
;
A
#
# COMPACT_ATOMS: atom_id res chain seq x y z
N MET A 1 74.85 -22.69 0.43
CA MET A 1 73.54 -23.18 0.95
C MET A 1 72.62 -21.99 1.04
N ASP A 2 71.82 -21.74 -0.01
CA ASP A 2 70.99 -20.54 -0.11
C ASP A 2 69.56 -20.81 0.37
N LYS A 3 69.15 -20.05 1.39
CA LYS A 3 67.79 -20.07 1.95
C LYS A 3 66.86 -19.22 1.07
N LYS A 4 65.91 -19.85 0.40
CA LYS A 4 64.80 -19.18 -0.31
C LYS A 4 63.88 -18.49 0.71
N THR A 5 63.60 -17.20 0.51
CA THR A 5 62.62 -16.43 1.28
C THR A 5 61.25 -16.51 0.60
N ASP A 6 60.25 -17.00 1.34
CA ASP A 6 58.86 -17.13 0.88
C ASP A 6 58.18 -15.74 0.87
N LYS A 7 57.96 -15.18 -0.32
CA LYS A 7 57.27 -13.89 -0.53
C LYS A 7 55.76 -14.13 -0.68
N ARG A 8 55.05 -14.33 0.44
CA ARG A 8 53.59 -14.18 0.46
C ARG A 8 53.21 -12.83 1.07
N PRO A 9 52.29 -12.07 0.45
CA PRO A 9 51.82 -10.81 1.01
C PRO A 9 51.06 -11.11 2.32
N ARG A 10 51.55 -10.54 3.43
CA ARG A 10 50.87 -10.60 4.73
C ARG A 10 49.59 -9.77 4.65
N SER A 11 48.44 -10.38 4.91
CA SER A 11 47.11 -9.76 4.97
C SER A 11 46.99 -8.79 6.16
N ARG A 12 47.68 -7.65 6.08
CA ARG A 12 47.49 -6.53 7.01
C ARG A 12 46.19 -5.79 6.63
N GLY A 13 45.07 -6.23 7.19
CA GLY A 13 43.77 -5.56 6.98
C GLY A 13 42.56 -6.25 7.62
N LEU A 14 42.65 -7.56 7.89
CA LEU A 14 41.54 -8.33 8.49
C LEU A 14 41.25 -7.97 9.96
N SER A 15 42.28 -7.54 10.71
CA SER A 15 42.13 -7.14 12.11
C SER A 15 41.24 -5.91 12.30
N ASN A 16 41.24 -5.00 11.31
CA ASN A 16 40.46 -3.76 11.37
C ASN A 16 38.99 -3.96 10.98
N LEU A 17 38.66 -5.08 10.32
CA LEU A 17 37.28 -5.47 9.98
C LEU A 17 36.58 -6.14 11.17
N GLN A 18 37.31 -6.93 11.96
CA GLN A 18 36.75 -7.56 13.17
C GLN A 18 36.37 -6.51 14.21
N SER A 19 37.22 -5.51 14.45
CA SER A 19 36.91 -4.43 15.39
C SER A 19 35.76 -3.54 14.91
N ALA A 20 35.64 -3.28 13.60
CA ALA A 20 34.51 -2.54 13.05
C ALA A 20 33.16 -3.27 13.25
N GLY A 21 33.16 -4.61 13.14
CA GLY A 21 31.97 -5.43 13.43
C GLY A 21 31.52 -5.37 14.89
N GLU A 22 32.46 -5.40 15.83
CA GLU A 22 32.16 -5.31 17.27
C GLU A 22 31.65 -3.91 17.69
N TYR A 23 32.14 -2.84 17.07
CA TYR A 23 31.65 -1.48 17.32
C TYR A 23 30.23 -1.25 16.75
N LEU A 24 29.91 -1.87 15.61
CA LEU A 24 28.55 -1.84 15.05
C LEU A 24 27.55 -2.60 15.93
N GLN A 25 27.94 -3.74 16.51
CA GLN A 25 27.08 -4.48 17.42
C GLN A 25 26.77 -3.74 18.73
N LYS A 26 27.72 -2.94 19.25
CA LYS A 26 27.51 -2.18 20.50
C LYS A 26 26.65 -0.92 20.35
N THR A 27 26.45 -0.41 19.14
CA THR A 27 25.72 0.85 18.90
C THR A 27 24.26 0.63 18.49
N VAL A 28 23.88 -0.59 18.15
CA VAL A 28 22.48 -0.97 18.01
C VAL A 28 21.91 -1.24 19.41
N ASN A 29 21.65 -0.17 20.16
CA ASN A 29 20.58 -0.21 21.12
C ASN A 29 19.32 -0.49 20.31
N GLU A 30 18.96 -1.76 20.24
CA GLU A 30 17.75 -2.30 19.64
C GLU A 30 16.57 -1.55 20.27
N LYS A 31 16.17 -0.44 19.64
CA LYS A 31 14.76 -0.06 19.69
C LYS A 31 14.05 -1.30 19.18
N ASN A 32 13.22 -1.92 20.03
CA ASN A 32 12.28 -2.96 19.64
C ASN A 32 11.41 -2.40 18.51
N VAL A 33 11.89 -2.51 17.27
CA VAL A 33 11.09 -2.30 16.09
C VAL A 33 10.29 -3.58 16.00
N GLU A 34 9.06 -3.54 16.51
CA GLU A 34 8.07 -4.57 16.19
C GLU A 34 7.94 -4.61 14.67
N PHE A 35 8.60 -5.56 14.03
CA PHE A 35 8.40 -5.81 12.63
C PHE A 35 6.99 -6.37 12.49
N SER A 36 6.12 -5.61 11.83
CA SER A 36 4.79 -6.06 11.46
C SER A 36 4.87 -7.43 10.79
N THR A 37 4.29 -8.44 11.43
CA THR A 37 4.16 -9.80 10.89
C THR A 37 3.06 -9.90 9.83
N GLU A 38 2.31 -8.82 9.58
CA GLU A 38 1.30 -8.80 8.53
C GLU A 38 1.94 -8.86 7.15
N ASN A 39 1.69 -9.97 6.46
CA ASN A 39 2.02 -10.15 5.05
C ASN A 39 1.25 -9.11 4.22
N ASN A 40 1.97 -8.07 3.77
CA ASN A 40 1.44 -7.10 2.84
C ASN A 40 1.58 -7.64 1.42
N ILE A 41 0.49 -7.62 0.66
CA ILE A 41 0.43 -8.10 -0.71
C ILE A 41 0.10 -6.95 -1.68
N PRO A 42 0.64 -6.97 -2.91
CA PRO A 42 0.25 -6.03 -3.93
C PRO A 42 -1.18 -6.30 -4.39
N PHE A 43 -2.05 -5.30 -4.27
CA PHE A 43 -3.43 -5.35 -4.76
C PHE A 43 -3.60 -4.42 -5.96
N SER A 44 -3.53 -5.00 -7.16
CA SER A 44 -3.57 -4.26 -8.43
C SER A 44 -4.99 -4.15 -9.01
N PHE A 45 -5.29 -2.97 -9.57
CA PHE A 45 -6.57 -2.66 -10.23
C PHE A 45 -6.44 -1.39 -11.08
N THR A 46 -7.49 -1.08 -11.84
CA THR A 46 -7.59 0.14 -12.62
C THR A 46 -8.48 1.14 -11.89
N LEU A 47 -8.05 2.39 -11.78
CA LEU A 47 -8.77 3.46 -11.09
C LEU A 47 -8.77 4.74 -11.94
N ASP A 48 -9.79 5.60 -11.75
CA ASP A 48 -9.75 6.98 -12.27
C ASP A 48 -8.48 7.70 -11.76
N ARG A 49 -7.75 8.32 -12.68
CA ARG A 49 -6.57 9.13 -12.40
C ARG A 49 -6.82 10.16 -11.30
N ASN A 50 -7.99 10.79 -11.29
CA ASN A 50 -8.32 11.81 -10.30
C ASN A 50 -8.34 11.24 -8.88
N LEU A 51 -8.88 10.03 -8.69
CA LEU A 51 -8.88 9.34 -7.39
C LEU A 51 -7.46 9.02 -6.93
N VAL A 52 -6.59 8.60 -7.85
CA VAL A 52 -5.17 8.39 -7.55
C VAL A 52 -4.49 9.70 -7.16
N LEU A 53 -4.76 10.80 -7.88
CA LEU A 53 -4.22 12.11 -7.57
C LEU A 53 -4.66 12.61 -6.19
N PHE A 54 -5.94 12.41 -5.82
CA PHE A 54 -6.43 12.72 -4.48
C PHE A 54 -5.63 12.00 -3.39
N ILE A 55 -5.39 10.70 -3.55
CA ILE A 55 -4.61 9.91 -2.58
C ILE A 55 -3.19 10.50 -2.46
N LYS A 56 -2.56 10.85 -3.59
CA LYS A 56 -1.23 11.49 -3.60
C LYS A 56 -1.23 12.85 -2.89
N GLU A 57 -2.22 13.69 -3.15
CA GLU A 57 -2.37 14.99 -2.48
C GLU A 57 -2.57 14.84 -0.97
N LEU A 58 -3.35 13.84 -0.54
CA LEU A 58 -3.52 13.52 0.88
C LEU A 58 -2.18 13.13 1.52
N VAL A 59 -1.41 12.27 0.86
CA VAL A 59 -0.09 11.85 1.34
C VAL A 59 0.84 13.05 1.52
N LEU A 60 0.93 13.92 0.51
CA LEU A 60 1.74 15.14 0.59
C LEU A 60 1.27 16.05 1.73
N LYS A 61 -0.04 16.20 1.93
CA LYS A 61 -0.60 16.98 3.04
C LYS A 61 -0.21 16.39 4.39
N GLN A 62 -0.23 15.06 4.54
CA GLN A 62 0.17 14.40 5.79
C GLN A 62 1.65 14.58 6.09
N ILE A 63 2.52 14.37 5.09
CA ILE A 63 3.97 14.57 5.22
C ILE A 63 4.29 16.03 5.59
N ASN A 64 3.61 17.00 4.97
CA ASN A 64 3.83 18.42 5.26
C ASN A 64 3.26 18.87 6.60
N ALA A 65 2.30 18.13 7.18
CA ALA A 65 1.70 18.46 8.47
C ALA A 65 2.64 18.16 9.65
N SER A 66 3.50 17.14 9.53
CA SER A 66 4.47 16.78 10.57
C SER A 66 5.60 15.93 9.99
N VAL A 67 6.83 16.16 10.48
CA VAL A 67 8.00 15.34 10.13
C VAL A 67 7.80 13.87 10.54
N GLU A 68 7.02 13.61 11.58
CA GLU A 68 6.71 12.24 12.03
C GLU A 68 5.93 11.44 10.96
N ASN A 69 5.20 12.13 10.08
CA ASN A 69 4.44 11.52 8.99
C ASN A 69 5.29 11.27 7.74
N TYR A 70 6.61 11.45 7.79
CA TYR A 70 7.47 11.32 6.61
C TYR A 70 7.35 9.96 5.90
N HIS A 71 7.06 8.89 6.64
CA HIS A 71 6.87 7.55 6.09
C HIS A 71 5.43 7.26 5.62
N PHE A 72 4.51 8.20 5.81
CA PHE A 72 3.15 8.07 5.31
C PHE A 72 3.16 8.05 3.77
N ASN A 73 2.50 7.06 3.18
CA ASN A 73 2.50 6.82 1.74
C ASN A 73 1.11 6.40 1.25
N GLU A 74 0.95 6.21 -0.06
CA GLU A 74 -0.36 5.92 -0.67
C GLU A 74 -0.95 4.60 -0.14
N SER A 75 -0.12 3.59 0.12
CA SER A 75 -0.59 2.31 0.67
C SER A 75 -1.07 2.47 2.11
N SER A 76 -0.39 3.29 2.92
CA SER A 76 -0.86 3.64 4.27
C SER A 76 -2.20 4.39 4.24
N ALA A 77 -2.35 5.36 3.34
CA ALA A 77 -3.62 6.08 3.16
C ALA A 77 -4.76 5.14 2.74
N VAL A 78 -4.49 4.21 1.83
CA VAL A 78 -5.48 3.21 1.38
C VAL A 78 -5.88 2.27 2.50
N ARG A 79 -4.93 1.70 3.26
CA ARG A 79 -5.24 0.83 4.40
C ARG A 79 -6.07 1.55 5.45
N GLU A 80 -5.74 2.81 5.74
CA GLU A 80 -6.52 3.65 6.63
C GLU A 80 -7.97 3.84 6.12
N GLY A 81 -8.14 4.17 4.84
CA GLY A 81 -9.46 4.31 4.23
C GLY A 81 -10.28 3.02 4.25
N ILE A 82 -9.64 1.86 4.04
CA ILE A 82 -10.27 0.54 4.16
C ILE A 82 -10.73 0.31 5.61
N LYS A 83 -9.89 0.63 6.59
CA LYS A 83 -10.22 0.52 8.01
C LYS A 83 -11.44 1.39 8.37
N LEU A 84 -11.45 2.65 7.94
CA LEU A 84 -12.59 3.56 8.15
C LEU A 84 -13.88 3.02 7.53
N LEU A 85 -13.80 2.40 6.36
CA LEU A 85 -14.96 1.78 5.72
C LEU A 85 -15.43 0.52 6.46
N ARG A 86 -14.49 -0.31 6.96
CA ARG A 86 -14.79 -1.52 7.74
C ARG A 86 -15.53 -1.21 9.03
N GLU A 87 -15.16 -0.14 9.72
CA GLU A 87 -15.78 0.25 10.99
C GLU A 87 -17.28 0.58 10.84
N ILE A 88 -17.69 1.15 9.70
CA ILE A 88 -19.08 1.54 9.44
C ILE A 88 -19.87 0.52 8.62
N SER A 89 -19.17 -0.37 7.93
CA SER A 89 -19.77 -1.36 7.03
C SER A 89 -19.09 -2.71 7.24
N PRO A 90 -19.35 -3.35 8.40
CA PRO A 90 -18.92 -4.72 8.63
C PRO A 90 -19.67 -5.65 7.68
N VAL A 91 -18.97 -6.62 7.12
CA VAL A 91 -19.51 -7.57 6.14
C VAL A 91 -19.26 -8.99 6.60
N LYS A 92 -20.17 -9.90 6.23
CA LYS A 92 -20.03 -11.33 6.53
C LYS A 92 -19.01 -11.96 5.60
N GLN A 93 -18.41 -13.05 6.06
CA GLN A 93 -17.54 -13.87 5.22
C GLN A 93 -18.33 -14.44 4.04
N ARG A 94 -17.79 -14.32 2.82
CA ARG A 94 -18.36 -14.96 1.62
C ARG A 94 -18.14 -16.48 1.66
N PRO A 95 -18.95 -17.28 0.94
CA PRO A 95 -18.70 -18.72 0.80
C PRO A 95 -17.29 -18.98 0.25
N ASP A 96 -16.60 -19.98 0.81
CA ASP A 96 -15.19 -20.30 0.47
C ASP A 96 -14.99 -20.67 -1.00
N GLU A 97 -16.04 -21.18 -1.65
CA GLU A 97 -16.05 -21.51 -3.08
C GLU A 97 -15.88 -20.27 -3.98
N ILE A 98 -16.18 -19.07 -3.47
CA ILE A 98 -16.14 -17.82 -4.22
C ILE A 98 -14.82 -17.09 -3.93
N GLY A 99 -13.77 -17.46 -4.67
CA GLY A 99 -12.44 -16.85 -4.51
C GLY A 99 -12.41 -15.34 -4.81
N ASN A 100 -12.78 -14.96 -6.04
CA ASN A 100 -12.77 -13.56 -6.50
C ASN A 100 -14.17 -13.14 -7.00
N PRO A 101 -14.95 -12.38 -6.22
CA PRO A 101 -16.33 -12.02 -6.57
C PRO A 101 -16.40 -10.93 -7.65
N THR A 102 -15.27 -10.35 -8.05
CA THR A 102 -15.26 -9.38 -9.14
C THR A 102 -15.50 -10.08 -10.47
N LYS A 103 -16.69 -9.92 -11.06
CA LYS A 103 -16.89 -10.26 -12.48
C LYS A 103 -15.89 -9.44 -13.30
N LYS A 104 -15.17 -10.07 -14.25
CA LYS A 104 -14.38 -9.32 -15.26
C LYS A 104 -15.34 -8.32 -15.90
N GLY A 105 -15.17 -7.03 -15.59
CA GLY A 105 -16.02 -6.01 -16.18
C GLY A 105 -15.98 -6.17 -17.69
N ARG A 106 -17.14 -6.12 -18.37
CA ARG A 106 -17.11 -5.65 -19.76
C ARG A 106 -16.28 -4.38 -19.74
N LYS A 107 -15.37 -4.19 -20.71
CA LYS A 107 -14.72 -2.89 -20.94
C LYS A 107 -15.86 -1.89 -21.04
N SER A 108 -16.24 -1.25 -19.94
CA SER A 108 -17.11 -0.11 -19.99
C SER A 108 -16.27 0.87 -20.78
N THR A 109 -16.76 1.25 -21.95
CA THR A 109 -16.27 2.43 -22.64
C THR A 109 -16.19 3.49 -21.55
N ALA A 110 -14.96 3.83 -21.13
CA ALA A 110 -14.78 4.79 -20.06
C ALA A 110 -15.59 6.02 -20.46
N ALA A 111 -16.38 6.57 -19.52
CA ALA A 111 -17.13 7.77 -19.80
C ALA A 111 -16.20 8.80 -20.45
N GLU A 112 -16.65 9.41 -21.52
CA GLU A 112 -15.80 10.19 -22.43
C GLU A 112 -15.03 11.26 -21.64
N GLY A 113 -13.70 11.12 -21.53
CA GLY A 113 -12.82 12.02 -20.76
C GLY A 113 -12.33 11.51 -19.40
N VAL A 114 -12.75 10.32 -18.94
CA VAL A 114 -12.19 9.70 -17.73
C VAL A 114 -10.91 8.94 -18.09
N ILE A 115 -9.77 9.45 -17.62
CA ILE A 115 -8.47 8.79 -17.79
C ILE A 115 -8.31 7.76 -16.67
N LYS A 116 -8.30 6.48 -17.04
CA LYS A 116 -8.05 5.38 -16.11
C LYS A 116 -6.58 4.98 -16.10
N VAL A 117 -6.04 4.71 -14.92
CA VAL A 117 -4.65 4.28 -14.72
C VAL A 117 -4.61 2.95 -13.97
N ASN A 118 -3.69 2.07 -14.36
CA ASN A 118 -3.40 0.87 -13.60
C ASN A 118 -2.57 1.26 -12.38
N THR A 119 -2.99 0.81 -11.21
CA THR A 119 -2.35 1.11 -9.95
C THR A 119 -2.30 -0.14 -9.07
N SER A 120 -1.45 -0.11 -8.05
CA SER A 120 -1.32 -1.18 -7.08
C SER A 120 -0.96 -0.59 -5.72
N PHE A 121 -1.63 -1.06 -4.68
CA PHE A 121 -1.34 -0.67 -3.30
C PHE A 121 -0.98 -1.90 -2.47
N LEU A 122 -0.12 -1.71 -1.48
CA LEU A 122 0.21 -2.76 -0.51
C LEU A 122 -0.86 -2.76 0.59
N ILE A 123 -1.56 -3.89 0.73
CA ILE A 123 -2.60 -4.08 1.74
C ILE A 123 -2.38 -5.42 2.45
N SER A 124 -2.95 -5.58 3.65
CA SER A 124 -2.91 -6.87 4.34
C SER A 124 -3.80 -7.91 3.64
N GLU A 125 -3.55 -9.19 3.89
CA GLU A 125 -4.46 -10.26 3.43
C GLU A 125 -5.87 -10.09 4.01
N SER A 126 -5.98 -9.68 5.28
CA SER A 126 -7.26 -9.37 5.94
C SER A 126 -8.01 -8.26 5.21
N ASP A 127 -7.31 -7.21 4.78
CA ASP A 127 -7.90 -6.15 3.95
C ASP A 127 -8.39 -6.66 2.61
N ARG A 128 -7.61 -7.52 1.94
CA ARG A 128 -8.05 -8.16 0.69
C ARG A 128 -9.32 -8.97 0.90
N GLU A 129 -9.37 -9.80 1.95
CA GLU A 129 -10.54 -10.62 2.24
C GLU A 129 -11.77 -9.75 2.55
N TYR A 130 -11.59 -8.68 3.33
CA TYR A 130 -12.65 -7.70 3.57
C TYR A 130 -13.16 -7.06 2.28
N ILE A 131 -12.27 -6.60 1.39
CA ILE A 131 -12.63 -6.02 0.09
C ILE A 131 -13.48 -7.00 -0.72
N TYR A 132 -13.06 -8.26 -0.80
CA TYR A 132 -13.81 -9.27 -1.56
C TYR A 132 -15.13 -9.63 -0.91
N ASN A 133 -15.19 -9.79 0.41
CA ASN A 133 -16.45 -9.98 1.11
C ASN A 133 -17.42 -8.82 0.88
N PHE A 134 -16.93 -7.59 0.92
CA PHE A 134 -17.72 -6.39 0.66
C PHE A 134 -18.28 -6.40 -0.76
N ILE A 135 -17.42 -6.62 -1.77
CA ILE A 135 -17.85 -6.69 -3.16
C ILE A 135 -18.88 -7.80 -3.36
N TYR A 136 -18.71 -8.95 -2.69
CA TYR A 136 -19.65 -10.05 -2.76
C TYR A 136 -21.02 -9.69 -2.19
N GLU A 137 -21.09 -9.09 -1.00
CA GLU A 137 -22.34 -8.66 -0.38
C GLU A 137 -23.08 -7.64 -1.25
N GLU A 138 -22.39 -6.63 -1.78
CA GLU A 138 -22.98 -5.63 -2.69
C GLU A 138 -23.54 -6.25 -3.98
N GLN A 139 -22.94 -7.35 -4.45
CA GLN A 139 -23.42 -8.07 -5.63
C GLN A 139 -24.58 -9.04 -5.38
N LYS A 140 -24.87 -9.42 -4.12
CA LYS A 140 -26.00 -10.32 -3.82
C LYS A 140 -27.34 -9.75 -4.29
N GLY A 141 -27.46 -8.44 -4.39
CA GLY A 141 -28.63 -7.75 -4.97
C GLY A 141 -28.77 -7.89 -6.49
N GLY A 142 -27.97 -8.73 -7.16
CA GLY A 142 -27.99 -8.92 -8.61
C GLY A 142 -27.25 -7.84 -9.40
N GLY A 143 -26.71 -6.83 -8.72
CA GLY A 143 -25.94 -5.74 -9.29
C GLY A 143 -24.53 -6.14 -9.74
N ARG A 144 -23.81 -5.17 -10.32
CA ARG A 144 -22.37 -5.28 -10.57
C ARG A 144 -21.69 -4.26 -9.67
N PHE A 145 -20.81 -4.75 -8.81
CA PHE A 145 -19.97 -3.92 -7.96
C PHE A 145 -18.51 -4.30 -8.20
N THR A 146 -17.65 -3.32 -8.41
CA THR A 146 -16.27 -3.46 -8.89
C THR A 146 -15.27 -2.96 -7.86
N LYS A 147 -13.98 -3.30 -8.07
CA LYS A 147 -12.89 -2.75 -7.25
C LYS A 147 -12.84 -1.22 -7.32
N GLU A 148 -13.11 -0.66 -8.50
CA GLU A 148 -13.12 0.80 -8.69
C GLU A 148 -14.18 1.46 -7.81
N GLU A 149 -15.41 0.95 -7.82
CA GLU A 149 -16.51 1.47 -6.98
C GLU A 149 -16.20 1.32 -5.49
N PHE A 150 -15.58 0.20 -5.08
CA PHE A 150 -15.08 0.04 -3.72
C PHE A 150 -14.10 1.16 -3.35
N PHE A 151 -13.13 1.46 -4.21
CA PHE A 151 -12.12 2.48 -3.95
C PHE A 151 -12.68 3.91 -3.98
N VAL A 152 -13.76 4.16 -4.73
CA VAL A 152 -14.53 5.42 -4.61
C VAL A 152 -15.08 5.58 -3.19
N LEU A 153 -15.62 4.52 -2.59
CA LEU A 153 -16.09 4.55 -1.20
C LEU A 153 -14.95 4.78 -0.21
N VAL A 154 -13.80 4.14 -0.42
CA VAL A 154 -12.58 4.36 0.39
C VAL A 154 -12.14 5.82 0.35
N VAL A 155 -12.03 6.41 -0.85
CA VAL A 155 -11.66 7.82 -1.02
C VAL A 155 -12.66 8.75 -0.32
N LYS A 156 -13.96 8.46 -0.46
CA LYS A 156 -15.01 9.23 0.25
C LYS A 156 -14.83 9.22 1.77
N ARG A 157 -14.34 8.13 2.36
CA ARG A 157 -14.04 8.07 3.80
C ARG A 157 -12.81 8.89 4.18
N LEU A 158 -11.79 8.87 3.34
CA LEU A 158 -10.61 9.73 3.52
C LEU A 158 -10.97 11.22 3.40
N GLU A 159 -11.81 11.60 2.43
CA GLU A 159 -12.34 12.96 2.29
C GLU A 159 -13.04 13.43 3.56
N GLN A 160 -13.93 12.59 4.12
CA GLN A 160 -14.67 12.89 5.34
C GLN A 160 -13.73 13.08 6.54
N LYS A 161 -12.75 12.18 6.73
CA LYS A 161 -11.80 12.27 7.84
C LYS A 161 -10.91 13.51 7.75
N TYR A 162 -10.34 13.77 6.58
CA TYR A 162 -9.35 14.83 6.38
C TYR A 162 -9.93 16.17 5.93
N LYS A 163 -11.26 16.25 5.77
CA LYS A 163 -11.99 17.41 5.26
C LYS A 163 -11.39 17.94 3.96
N MET A 164 -10.92 17.04 3.11
CA MET A 164 -10.42 17.34 1.77
C MET A 164 -11.55 17.11 0.78
N LYS A 165 -11.69 17.99 -0.21
CA LYS A 165 -12.67 17.80 -1.28
C LYS A 165 -11.98 17.12 -2.45
N PHE A 166 -12.56 16.04 -2.93
CA PHE A 166 -12.21 15.52 -4.25
C PHE A 166 -12.56 16.57 -5.31
N GLN A 167 -11.54 17.05 -6.02
CA GLN A 167 -11.77 17.88 -7.19
C GLN A 167 -12.01 16.95 -8.37
N GLU A 168 -13.26 16.81 -8.78
CA GLU A 168 -13.54 16.40 -10.15
C GLU A 168 -12.88 17.44 -11.06
N TYR A 169 -11.77 17.07 -11.70
CA TYR A 169 -11.15 17.92 -12.71
C TYR A 169 -12.16 18.07 -13.85
N LYS A 170 -13.00 19.11 -13.77
CA LYS A 170 -13.86 19.54 -14.87
C LYS A 170 -12.95 19.74 -16.07
N LYS A 171 -13.31 19.09 -17.18
CA LYS A 171 -12.66 19.25 -18.49
C LYS A 171 -12.35 20.74 -18.67
N ARG A 172 -11.07 21.10 -18.76
CA ARG A 172 -10.73 22.41 -19.32
C ARG A 172 -11.30 22.41 -20.75
N PRO A 173 -12.08 23.44 -21.13
CA PRO A 173 -12.63 23.56 -22.47
C PRO A 173 -11.52 23.55 -23.52
#